data_AF-A0A935WCP7-F1
#
_entry.id   AF-A0A935WCP7-F1
#
_cell.length_a   1.000
_cell.length_b   1.000
_cell.length_c   1.000
_cell.angle_alpha   90.00
_cell.angle_beta   90.00
_cell.angle_gamma   90.00
#
_symmetry.space_group_name_H-M   'P 1'
#
loop_
_entity.id
_entity.type
_entity.pdbx_description
1 polymer ?
#
loop_
_entity_poly.entity_id
_entity_poly.type
_entity_poly.pdbx_seq_one_letter_code
_entity_poly.pdbx_strand_id
1 'polypeptide(L)'
;MLDWLTALRVRAGESLAVVRKELGTTSAVLKAAAEAGDVVAHLLGFDLGSLPDGDLQRAARNLGQLLLGRAAETVFEEAFGKALGSHGYSVEDYRTDRSGTDFRVRDSLSRPLYRLNIKFHGSQFSRAPDLVGLQSVDCFALATYKIKGALDKQQDEHLPYVFVIVGVPHLTGAAVGAKVPTDLVELAAVVSAAPRINRKRDFEDRVVDWISHHGLPVYSDTISQIASAPWYVLSARRADQVLRAKLYERVFALRVRNFAQQFRSAEVDMHFSLSQDLTPLHDFFTRLRDDQAGACLEFS
;
A
#
# COMPACT_ATOMS: atom_id res chain seq x y z
N MET A 1 16.49 -21.78 -2.04
CA MET A 1 15.05 -21.44 -2.03
C MET A 1 14.66 -21.36 -3.49
N LEU A 2 13.89 -22.33 -4.00
CA LEU A 2 13.49 -22.33 -5.40
C LEU A 2 12.46 -21.24 -5.59
N ASP A 3 12.80 -20.21 -6.36
CA ASP A 3 11.91 -19.11 -6.64
C ASP A 3 11.10 -19.38 -7.92
N TRP A 4 9.93 -18.77 -8.00
CA TRP A 4 9.07 -18.74 -9.18
C TRP A 4 9.81 -18.25 -10.44
N LEU A 5 10.83 -17.40 -10.27
CA LEU A 5 11.74 -16.93 -11.33
C LEU A 5 12.45 -18.12 -11.99
N THR A 6 12.91 -19.09 -11.21
CA THR A 6 13.52 -20.31 -11.73
C THR A 6 12.54 -21.07 -12.63
N ALA A 7 11.29 -21.25 -12.17
CA ALA A 7 10.27 -21.98 -12.93
C ALA A 7 9.90 -21.29 -14.26
N LEU A 8 9.75 -19.97 -14.24
CA LEU A 8 9.43 -19.20 -15.44
C LEU A 8 10.56 -19.18 -16.46
N ARG A 9 11.80 -18.95 -16.02
CA ARG A 9 12.95 -18.83 -16.94
C ARG A 9 13.28 -20.17 -17.59
N VAL A 10 13.17 -21.27 -16.84
CA VAL A 10 13.30 -22.63 -17.40
C VAL A 10 12.18 -22.90 -18.41
N ARG A 11 10.92 -22.55 -18.10
CA ARG A 11 9.79 -22.69 -19.04
C ARG A 11 9.95 -21.83 -20.30
N ALA A 12 10.53 -20.64 -20.17
CA ALA A 12 10.86 -19.76 -21.29
C ALA A 12 12.03 -20.26 -22.15
N GLY A 13 12.63 -21.42 -21.81
CA GLY A 13 13.73 -22.02 -22.56
C GLY A 13 15.08 -21.38 -22.30
N GLU A 14 15.23 -20.58 -21.24
CA GLU A 14 16.52 -19.98 -20.90
C GLU A 14 17.54 -21.05 -20.49
N SER A 15 18.81 -20.77 -20.76
CA SER A 15 19.91 -21.67 -20.42
C SER A 15 19.97 -21.94 -18.92
N LEU A 16 19.93 -23.22 -18.54
CA LEU A 16 20.05 -23.64 -17.14
C LEU A 16 21.35 -23.13 -16.49
N ALA A 17 22.42 -22.92 -17.26
CA ALA A 17 23.67 -22.36 -16.73
C ALA A 17 23.53 -20.88 -16.31
N VAL A 18 22.74 -20.11 -17.06
CA VAL A 18 22.44 -18.70 -16.77
C VAL A 18 21.50 -18.61 -15.56
N VAL A 19 20.40 -19.35 -15.59
CA VAL A 19 19.42 -19.42 -14.49
C VAL A 19 20.10 -19.84 -13.18
N ARG A 20 21.01 -20.82 -13.23
CA ARG A 20 21.81 -21.26 -12.07
C ARG A 20 22.66 -20.15 -11.50
N LYS A 21 23.39 -19.43 -12.37
CA LYS A 21 24.35 -18.39 -11.96
C LYS A 21 23.64 -17.22 -11.31
N GLU A 22 22.49 -16.81 -11.85
CA GLU A 22 21.78 -15.62 -11.41
C GLU A 22 20.87 -15.87 -10.21
N LEU A 23 20.27 -17.06 -10.11
CA LEU A 23 19.32 -17.38 -9.03
C LEU A 23 19.94 -18.21 -7.89
N GLY A 24 21.23 -18.57 -8.00
CA GLY A 24 21.93 -19.31 -6.94
C GLY A 24 21.33 -20.68 -6.63
N THR A 25 20.71 -21.33 -7.62
CA THR A 25 20.12 -22.67 -7.48
C THR A 25 21.12 -23.77 -7.89
N THR A 26 20.75 -25.05 -7.75
CA THR A 26 21.64 -26.18 -8.09
C THR A 26 21.34 -26.75 -9.48
N SER A 27 22.36 -27.30 -10.14
CA SER A 27 22.20 -27.98 -11.43
C SER A 27 21.27 -29.20 -11.36
N ALA A 28 21.26 -29.90 -10.22
CA ALA A 28 20.39 -31.06 -10.02
C ALA A 28 18.91 -30.66 -10.01
N VAL A 29 18.59 -29.56 -9.34
CA VAL A 29 17.23 -29.01 -9.27
C VAL A 29 16.76 -28.54 -10.64
N LEU A 30 17.61 -27.82 -11.38
CA LEU A 30 17.27 -27.32 -12.72
C LEU A 30 17.07 -28.45 -13.73
N LYS A 31 17.88 -29.51 -13.66
CA LYS A 31 17.69 -30.71 -14.49
C LYS A 31 16.39 -31.43 -14.15
N ALA A 32 16.13 -31.71 -12.86
CA ALA A 32 14.90 -32.35 -12.43
C ALA A 32 13.65 -31.55 -12.84
N ALA A 33 13.73 -30.22 -12.81
CA ALA A 33 12.66 -29.35 -13.28
C ALA A 33 12.48 -29.39 -14.80
N ALA A 34 13.57 -29.33 -15.57
CA ALA A 34 13.53 -29.39 -17.04
C ALA A 34 13.10 -30.77 -17.59
N GLU A 35 13.36 -31.82 -16.83
CA GLU A 35 12.94 -33.20 -17.12
C GLU A 35 11.50 -33.49 -16.67
N ALA A 36 10.91 -32.62 -15.85
CA ALA A 36 9.51 -32.74 -15.47
C ALA A 36 8.60 -32.38 -16.66
N GLY A 37 7.56 -33.19 -16.90
CA GLY A 37 6.56 -32.90 -17.93
C GLY A 37 5.80 -31.58 -17.70
N ASP A 38 5.75 -31.12 -16.44
CA ASP A 38 5.34 -29.77 -16.05
C ASP A 38 6.33 -29.20 -15.04
N VAL A 39 7.19 -28.30 -15.53
CA VAL A 39 8.22 -27.57 -14.76
C VAL A 39 7.59 -26.79 -13.60
N VAL A 40 6.41 -26.19 -13.81
CA VAL A 40 5.74 -25.33 -12.85
C VAL A 40 5.09 -26.17 -11.75
N ALA A 41 4.40 -27.26 -12.10
CA ALA A 41 3.88 -28.20 -11.11
C ALA A 41 5.00 -28.85 -10.29
N HIS A 42 6.11 -29.21 -10.92
CA HIS A 42 7.25 -29.80 -10.23
C HIS A 42 7.89 -28.84 -9.21
N LEU A 43 8.16 -27.61 -9.63
CA LEU A 43 8.87 -26.62 -8.81
C LEU A 43 7.96 -25.97 -7.77
N LEU A 44 6.73 -25.61 -8.15
CA LEU A 44 5.83 -24.83 -7.29
C LEU A 44 4.82 -25.71 -6.53
N GLY A 45 4.68 -26.98 -6.91
CA GLY A 45 3.68 -27.90 -6.35
C GLY A 45 2.26 -27.55 -6.77
N PHE A 46 2.09 -26.93 -7.94
CA PHE A 46 0.82 -26.35 -8.39
C PHE A 46 0.65 -26.46 -9.91
N ASP A 47 -0.49 -26.97 -10.36
CA ASP A 47 -0.85 -27.08 -11.78
C ASP A 47 -1.51 -25.78 -12.29
N LEU A 48 -0.92 -25.18 -13.32
CA LEU A 48 -1.41 -23.97 -13.97
C LEU A 48 -2.85 -24.10 -14.48
N GLY A 49 -3.22 -25.28 -14.99
CA GLY A 49 -4.57 -25.55 -15.52
C GLY A 49 -5.65 -25.58 -14.44
N SER A 50 -5.27 -25.56 -13.16
CA SER A 50 -6.18 -25.67 -12.01
C SER A 50 -6.53 -24.34 -11.36
N LEU A 51 -6.04 -23.20 -11.86
CA LEU A 51 -6.30 -21.87 -11.29
C LEU A 51 -7.79 -21.52 -11.36
N PRO A 52 -8.48 -21.38 -10.21
CA PRO A 52 -9.84 -20.88 -10.21
C PRO A 52 -9.88 -19.41 -10.64
N ASP A 53 -10.89 -19.00 -11.39
CA ASP A 53 -11.10 -17.59 -11.80
C ASP A 53 -11.07 -16.62 -10.61
N GLY A 54 -11.55 -17.07 -9.44
CA GLY A 54 -11.54 -16.28 -8.21
C GLY A 54 -10.14 -15.93 -7.71
N ASP A 55 -9.12 -16.74 -8.00
CA ASP A 55 -7.74 -16.47 -7.63
C ASP A 55 -7.07 -15.48 -8.59
N LEU A 56 -7.39 -15.55 -9.89
CA LEU A 56 -6.98 -14.54 -10.87
C LEU A 56 -7.54 -13.16 -10.52
N GLN A 57 -8.83 -13.06 -10.21
CA GLN A 57 -9.47 -11.81 -9.80
C GLN A 57 -8.85 -11.25 -8.51
N ARG A 58 -8.51 -12.13 -7.55
CA ARG A 58 -7.84 -11.73 -6.32
C ARG A 58 -6.43 -11.20 -6.58
N ALA A 59 -5.65 -11.90 -7.41
CA ALA A 59 -4.30 -11.49 -7.79
C ALA A 59 -4.30 -10.14 -8.51
N ALA A 60 -5.18 -9.95 -9.50
CA ALA A 60 -5.34 -8.69 -10.20
C ALA A 60 -5.65 -7.54 -9.23
N ARG A 61 -6.63 -7.73 -8.34
CA ARG A 61 -7.01 -6.73 -7.34
C ARG A 61 -5.86 -6.40 -6.38
N ASN A 62 -5.10 -7.40 -5.95
CA ASN A 62 -3.95 -7.21 -5.05
C ASN A 62 -2.82 -6.43 -5.73
N LEU A 63 -2.46 -6.79 -6.96
CA LEU A 63 -1.48 -6.05 -7.77
C LEU A 63 -1.94 -4.62 -8.01
N GLY A 64 -3.22 -4.41 -8.33
CA GLY A 64 -3.78 -3.07 -8.48
C GLY A 64 -3.70 -2.25 -7.19
N GLN A 65 -4.01 -2.85 -6.03
CA GLN A 65 -3.89 -2.18 -4.72
C GLN A 65 -2.43 -1.78 -4.42
N LEU A 66 -1.48 -2.63 -4.80
CA LEU A 66 -0.06 -2.37 -4.66
C LEU A 66 0.44 -1.25 -5.57
N LEU A 67 0.03 -1.26 -6.83
CA LEU A 67 0.33 -0.20 -7.79
C LEU A 67 -0.19 1.16 -7.31
N LEU A 68 -1.38 1.19 -6.72
CA LEU A 68 -1.93 2.41 -6.11
C LEU A 68 -1.08 2.93 -4.96
N GLY A 69 -0.65 2.03 -4.06
CA GLY A 69 0.25 2.38 -2.97
C GLY A 69 1.57 2.94 -3.49
N ARG A 70 2.23 2.23 -4.42
CA ARG A 70 3.50 2.65 -5.01
C ARG A 70 3.38 4.00 -5.74
N ALA A 71 2.35 4.16 -6.57
CA ALA A 71 2.15 5.42 -7.30
C ALA A 71 1.88 6.59 -6.34
N ALA A 72 1.13 6.38 -5.25
CA ALA A 72 0.94 7.41 -4.22
C ALA A 72 2.25 7.79 -3.54
N GLU A 73 3.07 6.80 -3.14
CA GLU A 73 4.39 7.06 -2.55
C GLU A 73 5.31 7.84 -3.50
N THR A 74 5.35 7.46 -4.78
CA THR A 74 6.15 8.15 -5.80
C THR A 74 5.68 9.57 -6.04
N VAL A 75 4.37 9.80 -6.20
CA VAL A 75 3.83 11.17 -6.34
C VAL A 75 4.17 12.00 -5.11
N PHE A 76 4.08 11.41 -3.92
CA PHE A 76 4.39 12.14 -2.69
C PHE A 76 5.86 12.57 -2.65
N GLU A 77 6.77 11.63 -2.91
CA GLU A 77 8.21 11.86 -2.96
C GLU A 77 8.58 12.92 -4.00
N GLU A 78 8.04 12.82 -5.22
CA GLU A 78 8.38 13.72 -6.33
C GLU A 78 7.79 15.13 -6.19
N ALA A 79 6.52 15.24 -5.77
CA ALA A 79 5.83 16.52 -5.69
C ALA A 79 6.11 17.23 -4.37
N PHE A 80 5.98 16.52 -3.25
CA PHE A 80 6.06 17.12 -1.92
C PHE A 80 7.45 17.05 -1.31
N GLY A 81 8.25 16.04 -1.67
CA GLY A 81 9.68 16.03 -1.31
C GLY A 81 10.42 17.24 -1.87
N LYS A 82 10.14 17.63 -3.12
CA LYS A 82 10.68 18.87 -3.72
C LYS A 82 10.19 20.14 -3.02
N ALA A 83 8.88 20.21 -2.72
CA ALA A 83 8.30 21.36 -2.03
C ALA A 83 8.92 21.53 -0.63
N LEU A 84 9.03 20.46 0.16
CA LEU A 84 9.69 20.45 1.47
C LEU A 84 11.18 20.82 1.37
N GLY A 85 11.88 20.30 0.35
CA GLY A 85 13.27 20.65 0.04
C GLY A 85 13.50 22.15 -0.15
N SER A 86 12.57 22.82 -0.85
CA SER A 86 12.65 24.28 -1.07
C SER A 86 12.56 25.12 0.21
N HIS A 87 12.12 24.51 1.32
CA HIS A 87 12.00 25.13 2.63
C HIS A 87 13.06 24.63 3.64
N GLY A 88 14.09 23.93 3.17
CA GLY A 88 15.18 23.43 4.01
C GLY A 88 14.85 22.16 4.80
N TYR A 89 13.75 21.48 4.46
CA TYR A 89 13.43 20.17 5.01
C TYR A 89 13.92 19.06 4.07
N SER A 90 14.29 17.90 4.61
CA SER A 90 14.56 16.71 3.82
C SER A 90 13.53 15.61 4.11
N VAL A 91 13.26 14.77 3.10
CA VAL A 91 12.39 13.60 3.21
C VAL A 91 13.27 12.37 3.03
N GLU A 92 13.39 11.55 4.06
CA GLU A 92 14.11 10.28 4.05
C GLU A 92 13.16 9.12 3.81
N ASP A 93 13.53 8.21 2.92
CA ASP A 93 12.79 6.98 2.62
C ASP A 93 12.98 5.93 3.73
N TYR A 94 11.87 5.43 4.26
CA TYR A 94 11.80 4.39 5.29
C TYR A 94 10.94 3.18 4.87
N ARG A 95 10.53 3.10 3.60
CA ARG A 95 9.62 2.05 3.09
C ARG A 95 10.19 0.63 3.24
N THR A 96 11.51 0.47 3.23
CA THR A 96 12.18 -0.83 3.32
C THR A 96 11.95 -1.55 4.64
N ASP A 97 11.64 -0.81 5.71
CA ASP A 97 11.60 -1.35 7.07
C ASP A 97 10.28 -2.04 7.41
N ARG A 98 9.26 -1.93 6.54
CA ARG A 98 7.87 -2.41 6.77
C ARG A 98 7.33 -2.06 8.15
N SER A 99 7.85 -0.97 8.73
CA SER A 99 7.53 -0.51 10.09
C SER A 99 6.17 0.20 10.15
N GLY A 100 5.54 0.39 9.00
CA GLY A 100 4.40 1.26 8.81
C GLY A 100 4.80 2.73 8.71
N THR A 101 6.08 3.08 8.63
CA THR A 101 6.51 4.43 8.24
C THR A 101 7.07 4.38 6.83
N ASP A 102 6.59 5.28 5.97
CA ASP A 102 7.02 5.34 4.58
C ASP A 102 8.12 6.39 4.43
N PHE A 103 7.97 7.54 5.12
CA PHE A 103 8.97 8.60 5.10
C PHE A 103 9.21 9.21 6.49
N ARG A 104 10.39 9.79 6.68
CA ARG A 104 10.67 10.73 7.77
C ARG A 104 11.01 12.11 7.22
N VAL A 105 10.45 13.15 7.83
CA VAL A 105 10.82 14.53 7.51
C VAL A 105 11.86 15.01 8.51
N ARG A 106 12.89 15.71 8.03
CA ARG A 106 13.91 16.36 8.86
C ARG A 106 14.01 17.83 8.56
N ASP A 107 14.47 18.60 9.55
CA ASP A 107 14.81 20.01 9.37
C ASP A 107 16.20 20.21 8.74
N SER A 108 16.58 21.48 8.57
CA SER A 108 17.87 21.88 8.00
C SER A 108 19.08 21.47 8.84
N LEU A 109 18.87 21.09 10.11
CA LEU A 109 19.88 20.55 11.01
C LEU A 109 19.86 19.02 11.07
N SER A 110 19.13 18.37 10.15
CA SER A 110 18.93 16.91 10.10
C SER A 110 18.24 16.33 11.34
N ARG A 111 17.52 17.14 12.11
CA ARG A 111 16.71 16.66 13.24
C ARG A 111 15.39 16.11 12.72
N PRO A 112 14.94 14.93 13.19
CA PRO A 112 13.67 14.37 12.77
C PRO A 112 12.52 15.23 13.29
N LEU A 113 11.54 15.50 12.41
CA LEU A 113 10.34 16.28 12.72
C LEU A 113 9.06 15.44 12.69
N TYR A 114 8.90 14.58 11.68
CA TYR A 114 7.67 13.79 11.50
C TYR A 114 7.97 12.39 10.97
N ARG A 115 7.12 11.44 11.35
CA ARG A 115 6.91 10.18 10.61
C ARG A 115 5.70 10.34 9.72
N LEU A 116 5.85 9.93 8.46
CA LEU A 116 4.77 9.94 7.50
C LEU A 116 4.42 8.52 7.09
N ASN A 117 3.13 8.28 6.91
CA ASN A 117 2.63 7.09 6.25
C ASN A 117 1.55 7.45 5.23
N ILE A 118 1.75 7.07 3.99
CA ILE A 118 0.89 7.35 2.85
C ILE A 118 -0.28 6.37 2.87
N LYS A 119 -1.49 6.91 2.71
CA LYS A 119 -2.75 6.16 2.63
C LYS A 119 -3.47 6.53 1.35
N PHE A 120 -3.66 5.54 0.50
CA PHE A 120 -4.49 5.70 -0.70
C PHE A 120 -5.96 5.41 -0.37
N HIS A 121 -6.86 6.28 -0.83
CA HIS A 121 -8.30 6.14 -0.72
C HIS A 121 -8.97 6.32 -2.08
N GLY A 122 -9.46 5.23 -2.69
CA GLY A 122 -10.22 5.31 -3.95
C GLY A 122 -11.55 4.56 -3.96
N SER A 123 -11.76 3.65 -3.00
CA SER A 123 -13.04 2.99 -2.79
C SER A 123 -13.94 3.86 -1.91
N GLN A 124 -15.10 4.24 -2.42
CA GLN A 124 -16.11 4.97 -1.66
C GLN A 124 -16.93 4.03 -0.77
N PHE A 125 -17.22 4.46 0.44
CA PHE A 125 -18.15 3.76 1.31
C PHE A 125 -19.58 4.20 0.99
N SER A 126 -20.21 3.54 0.02
CA SER A 126 -21.55 3.92 -0.50
C SER A 126 -22.65 3.98 0.58
N ARG A 127 -22.53 3.17 1.64
CA ARG A 127 -23.46 3.16 2.77
C ARG A 127 -23.02 4.05 3.94
N ALA A 128 -21.99 4.88 3.76
CA ALA A 128 -21.52 5.79 4.80
C ALA A 128 -22.63 6.69 5.39
N PRO A 129 -23.60 7.22 4.62
CA PRO A 129 -24.66 8.05 5.19
C PRO A 129 -25.50 7.28 6.21
N ASP A 130 -25.91 6.06 5.85
CA ASP A 130 -26.74 5.21 6.70
C ASP A 130 -25.96 4.65 7.89
N LEU A 131 -24.71 4.26 7.66
CA LEU A 131 -23.95 3.49 8.62
C LEU A 131 -23.18 4.40 9.56
N VAL A 132 -22.55 5.48 9.11
CA VAL A 132 -21.67 6.32 9.96
C VAL A 132 -21.98 7.81 9.89
N GLY A 133 -23.08 8.20 9.22
CA GLY A 133 -23.52 9.59 9.14
C GLY A 133 -22.61 10.50 8.33
N LEU A 134 -21.79 9.95 7.42
CA LEU A 134 -20.87 10.69 6.56
C LEU A 134 -21.28 10.56 5.09
N GLN A 135 -20.94 11.56 4.26
CA GLN A 135 -21.13 11.45 2.81
C GLN A 135 -20.14 10.44 2.23
N SER A 136 -20.56 9.59 1.28
CA SER A 136 -19.71 8.54 0.71
C SER A 136 -18.45 9.07 0.03
N VAL A 137 -18.53 10.25 -0.59
CA VAL A 137 -17.41 10.94 -1.26
C VAL A 137 -16.42 11.58 -0.28
N ASP A 138 -16.85 11.76 0.97
CA ASP A 138 -16.10 12.44 2.03
C ASP A 138 -15.62 11.45 3.11
N CYS A 139 -15.95 10.17 2.97
CA CYS A 139 -15.74 9.16 4.01
C CYS A 139 -14.47 8.33 3.77
N PHE A 140 -13.43 8.62 4.54
CA PHE A 140 -12.18 7.84 4.60
C PHE A 140 -12.19 6.87 5.78
N ALA A 141 -11.84 5.60 5.56
CA ALA A 141 -11.74 4.60 6.61
C ALA A 141 -10.27 4.32 6.98
N LEU A 142 -9.96 4.32 8.28
CA LEU A 142 -8.66 3.94 8.82
C LEU A 142 -8.83 2.96 9.97
N ALA A 143 -8.13 1.83 9.88
CA ALA A 143 -8.19 0.81 10.92
C ALA A 143 -7.72 1.34 12.27
N THR A 144 -8.51 1.08 13.31
CA THR A 144 -8.26 1.56 14.68
C THR A 144 -6.91 1.09 15.23
N TYR A 145 -6.46 -0.11 14.87
CA TYR A 145 -5.14 -0.61 15.28
C TYR A 145 -3.98 0.17 14.62
N LYS A 146 -4.17 0.74 13.42
CA LYS A 146 -3.17 1.60 12.76
C LYS A 146 -3.04 2.93 13.50
N ILE A 147 -4.14 3.47 14.02
CA ILE A 147 -4.14 4.66 14.89
C ILE A 147 -3.36 4.35 16.17
N LYS A 148 -3.70 3.26 16.86
CA LYS A 148 -2.99 2.82 18.08
C LYS A 148 -1.50 2.63 17.82
N GLY A 149 -1.13 1.90 16.76
CA GLY A 149 0.26 1.64 16.41
C GLY A 149 1.04 2.87 15.94
N ALA A 150 0.36 3.95 15.53
CA ALA A 150 0.98 5.25 15.25
C ALA A 150 1.22 6.04 16.55
N LEU A 151 0.26 6.02 17.48
CA LEU A 151 0.42 6.64 18.80
C LEU A 151 1.55 5.99 19.60
N ASP A 152 1.66 4.66 19.58
CA ASP A 152 2.71 3.93 20.29
C ASP A 152 4.10 4.37 19.79
N LYS A 153 4.29 4.43 18.47
CA LYS A 153 5.54 4.94 17.87
C LYS A 153 5.81 6.40 18.23
N GLN A 154 4.78 7.23 18.23
CA GLN A 154 4.92 8.63 18.60
C GLN A 154 5.35 8.77 20.07
N GLN A 155 4.83 7.93 20.96
CA GLN A 155 5.20 7.91 22.37
C GLN A 155 6.63 7.41 22.57
N ASP A 156 7.00 6.30 21.90
CA ASP A 156 8.31 5.69 22.05
C ASP A 156 9.44 6.63 21.57
N GLU A 157 9.23 7.31 20.44
CA GLU A 157 10.26 8.11 19.79
C GLU A 157 10.12 9.62 20.02
N HIS A 158 9.05 10.04 20.70
CA HIS A 158 8.71 11.45 20.91
C HIS A 158 8.62 12.24 19.59
N LEU A 159 8.19 11.56 18.52
CA LEU A 159 8.15 12.08 17.16
C LEU A 159 6.72 11.99 16.61
N PRO A 160 6.10 13.09 16.20
CA PRO A 160 4.74 13.08 15.68
C PRO A 160 4.58 12.14 14.50
N TYR A 161 3.47 11.41 14.50
CA TYR A 161 3.13 10.48 13.44
C TYR A 161 1.94 11.02 12.64
N VAL A 162 2.10 11.05 11.33
CA VAL A 162 1.16 11.67 10.41
C VAL A 162 0.78 10.68 9.30
N PHE A 163 -0.52 10.53 9.08
CA PHE A 163 -1.05 9.87 7.89
C PHE A 163 -1.22 10.94 6.81
N VAL A 164 -0.72 10.66 5.61
CA VAL A 164 -0.91 11.49 4.42
C VAL A 164 -1.85 10.73 3.49
N ILE A 165 -3.04 11.27 3.26
CA ILE A 165 -4.13 10.60 2.54
C ILE A 165 -4.26 11.21 1.14
N VAL A 166 -4.33 10.38 0.10
CA VAL A 166 -4.73 10.81 -1.24
C VAL A 166 -6.08 10.20 -1.62
N GLY A 167 -7.02 11.04 -2.04
CA GLY A 167 -8.37 10.65 -2.42
C GLY A 167 -8.57 10.66 -3.93
N VAL A 168 -8.73 9.49 -4.56
CA VAL A 168 -9.04 9.39 -6.00
C VAL A 168 -10.33 8.58 -6.20
N PRO A 169 -11.50 9.25 -6.28
CA PRO A 169 -12.78 8.57 -6.42
C PRO A 169 -12.79 7.56 -7.56
N HIS A 170 -13.30 6.35 -7.28
CA HIS A 170 -13.48 5.25 -8.23
C HIS A 170 -12.19 4.59 -8.75
N LEU A 171 -11.01 5.09 -8.40
CA LEU A 171 -9.74 4.45 -8.72
C LEU A 171 -9.45 3.35 -7.69
N THR A 172 -10.01 2.16 -7.91
CA THR A 172 -9.89 1.02 -6.99
C THR A 172 -8.81 0.03 -7.41
N GLY A 173 -8.32 -0.79 -6.48
CA GLY A 173 -7.39 -1.88 -6.81
C GLY A 173 -7.95 -2.87 -7.84
N ALA A 174 -9.27 -3.06 -7.88
CA ALA A 174 -9.91 -3.87 -8.92
C ALA A 174 -9.87 -3.18 -10.30
N ALA A 175 -10.16 -1.88 -10.36
CA ALA A 175 -10.14 -1.11 -11.60
C ALA A 175 -8.72 -0.98 -12.19
N VAL A 176 -7.71 -0.77 -11.34
CA VAL A 176 -6.30 -0.76 -11.78
C VAL A 176 -5.84 -2.18 -12.12
N GLY A 177 -6.19 -3.16 -11.30
CA GLY A 177 -5.84 -4.57 -11.49
C GLY A 177 -6.33 -5.13 -12.82
N ALA A 178 -7.51 -4.73 -13.28
CA ALA A 178 -8.06 -5.13 -14.57
C ALA A 178 -7.25 -4.65 -15.79
N LYS A 179 -6.36 -3.67 -15.60
CA LYS A 179 -5.47 -3.14 -16.65
C LYS A 179 -4.05 -3.73 -16.58
N VAL A 180 -3.75 -4.53 -15.57
CA VAL A 180 -2.44 -5.19 -15.44
C VAL A 180 -2.33 -6.28 -16.52
N PRO A 181 -1.19 -6.43 -17.21
CA PRO A 181 -0.96 -7.50 -18.16
C PRO A 181 -1.34 -8.88 -17.61
N THR A 182 -2.09 -9.66 -18.41
CA THR A 182 -2.68 -10.93 -17.98
C THR A 182 -1.63 -11.94 -17.53
N ASP A 183 -0.48 -12.00 -18.21
CA ASP A 183 0.65 -12.85 -17.86
C ASP A 183 1.20 -12.56 -16.45
N LEU A 184 1.27 -11.28 -16.05
CA LEU A 184 1.68 -10.89 -14.70
C LEU A 184 0.62 -11.24 -13.65
N VAL A 185 -0.67 -11.12 -13.98
CA VAL A 185 -1.77 -11.52 -13.11
C VAL A 185 -1.79 -13.03 -12.90
N GLU A 186 -1.68 -13.81 -13.98
CA GLU A 186 -1.59 -15.27 -13.93
C GLU A 186 -0.41 -15.70 -13.06
N LEU A 187 0.76 -15.11 -13.30
CA LEU A 187 1.93 -15.38 -12.50
C LEU A 187 1.71 -15.08 -11.01
N ALA A 188 1.12 -13.94 -10.68
CA ALA A 188 0.82 -13.60 -9.30
C ALA A 188 -0.20 -14.54 -8.66
N ALA A 189 -1.20 -15.00 -9.42
CA ALA A 189 -2.15 -15.99 -8.96
C ALA A 189 -1.47 -17.34 -8.66
N VAL A 190 -0.59 -17.81 -9.55
CA VAL A 190 0.23 -19.02 -9.34
C VAL A 190 1.06 -18.88 -8.08
N VAL A 191 1.78 -17.77 -7.92
CA VAL A 191 2.65 -17.56 -6.76
C VAL A 191 1.84 -17.52 -5.47
N SER A 192 0.66 -16.90 -5.51
CA SER A 192 -0.25 -16.83 -4.38
C SER A 192 -0.83 -18.19 -4.00
N ALA A 193 -1.16 -19.03 -4.98
CA ALA A 193 -1.71 -20.37 -4.77
C ALA A 193 -0.63 -21.42 -4.42
N ALA A 194 0.62 -21.22 -4.84
CA ALA A 194 1.70 -22.17 -4.63
C ALA A 194 2.00 -22.36 -3.12
N PRO A 195 1.90 -23.60 -2.58
CA PRO A 195 2.14 -23.86 -1.17
C PRO A 195 3.64 -23.81 -0.81
N ARG A 196 4.52 -24.03 -1.79
CA ARG A 196 5.97 -24.10 -1.59
C ARG A 196 6.66 -22.74 -1.64
N ILE A 197 5.94 -21.68 -2.02
CA ILE A 197 6.50 -20.33 -2.09
C ILE A 197 6.28 -19.61 -0.76
N ASN A 198 7.39 -19.30 -0.10
CA ASN A 198 7.45 -18.36 1.01
C ASN A 198 7.65 -16.93 0.46
N ARG A 199 7.33 -15.90 1.25
CA ARG A 199 7.53 -14.48 0.88
C ARG A 199 6.75 -14.05 -0.37
N LYS A 200 5.52 -14.53 -0.52
CA LYS A 200 4.59 -14.18 -1.62
C LYS A 200 4.43 -12.66 -1.81
N ARG A 201 4.41 -11.91 -0.70
CA ARG A 201 4.34 -10.45 -0.75
C ARG A 201 5.53 -9.81 -1.46
N ASP A 202 6.73 -10.30 -1.21
CA ASP A 202 7.95 -9.75 -1.82
C ASP A 202 7.98 -10.00 -3.33
N PHE A 203 7.32 -11.07 -3.77
CA PHE A 203 7.09 -11.28 -5.20
C PHE A 203 6.14 -10.23 -5.77
N GLU A 204 4.98 -10.01 -5.15
CA GLU A 204 4.02 -8.99 -5.62
C GLU A 204 4.65 -7.60 -5.66
N ASP A 205 5.44 -7.24 -4.63
CA ASP A 205 6.18 -5.99 -4.58
C ASP A 205 7.16 -5.87 -5.77
N ARG A 206 7.88 -6.94 -6.12
CA ARG A 206 8.79 -6.96 -7.30
C ARG A 206 8.07 -6.83 -8.64
N VAL A 207 6.88 -7.42 -8.78
CA VAL A 207 6.07 -7.24 -10.00
C VAL A 207 5.69 -5.77 -10.14
N VAL A 208 5.27 -5.13 -9.05
CA VAL A 208 4.93 -3.70 -9.03
C VAL A 208 6.14 -2.83 -9.33
N ASP A 209 7.31 -3.15 -8.76
CA ASP A 209 8.57 -2.47 -9.09
C ASP A 209 8.90 -2.58 -10.58
N TRP A 210 8.76 -3.78 -11.16
CA TRP A 210 9.03 -4.02 -12.57
C TRP A 210 8.07 -3.22 -13.47
N ILE A 211 6.76 -3.26 -13.19
CA ILE A 211 5.73 -2.49 -13.91
C ILE A 211 6.05 -0.99 -13.85
N SER A 212 6.44 -0.49 -12.67
CA SER A 212 6.76 0.92 -12.44
C SER A 212 8.02 1.34 -13.20
N HIS A 213 9.10 0.54 -13.10
CA HIS A 213 10.38 0.82 -13.74
C HIS A 213 10.31 0.81 -15.28
N HIS A 214 9.50 -0.08 -15.85
CA HIS A 214 9.30 -0.16 -17.30
C HIS A 214 8.24 0.82 -17.82
N GLY A 215 7.64 1.63 -16.94
CA GLY A 215 6.70 2.68 -17.33
C GLY A 215 5.47 2.17 -18.07
N LEU A 216 4.94 0.99 -17.68
CA LEU A 216 3.79 0.44 -18.39
C LEU A 216 2.56 1.37 -18.31
N PRO A 217 1.66 1.34 -19.31
CA PRO A 217 0.50 2.24 -19.37
C PRO A 217 -0.36 2.25 -18.10
N VAL A 218 -0.57 1.07 -17.48
CA VAL A 218 -1.33 0.96 -16.23
C VAL A 218 -0.72 1.80 -15.11
N TYR A 219 0.61 1.91 -15.03
CA TYR A 219 1.30 2.71 -14.04
C TYR A 219 1.27 4.21 -14.39
N SER A 220 1.56 4.57 -15.64
CA SER A 220 1.55 5.98 -16.08
C SER A 220 0.16 6.63 -15.96
N ASP A 221 -0.90 5.87 -16.25
CA ASP A 221 -2.28 6.34 -16.09
C ASP A 221 -2.64 6.51 -14.62
N THR A 222 -2.18 5.58 -13.77
CA THR A 222 -2.44 5.59 -12.33
C THR A 222 -1.73 6.76 -11.66
N ILE A 223 -0.44 6.95 -11.95
CA ILE A 223 0.36 8.02 -11.34
C ILE A 223 -0.16 9.41 -11.73
N SER A 224 -0.60 9.57 -12.98
CA SER A 224 -1.14 10.84 -13.49
C SER A 224 -2.45 11.22 -12.79
N GLN A 225 -3.35 10.26 -12.56
CA GLN A 225 -4.59 10.49 -11.81
C GLN A 225 -4.30 10.87 -10.35
N ILE A 226 -3.38 10.16 -9.69
CA ILE A 226 -2.97 10.43 -8.31
C ILE A 226 -2.28 11.80 -8.17
N ALA A 227 -1.45 12.19 -9.13
CA ALA A 227 -0.76 13.48 -9.14
C ALA A 227 -1.74 14.67 -9.18
N SER A 228 -2.89 14.51 -9.84
CA SER A 228 -3.94 15.53 -9.94
C SER A 228 -4.94 15.54 -8.78
N ALA A 229 -4.84 14.59 -7.86
CA ALA A 229 -5.84 14.35 -6.84
C ALA A 229 -5.69 15.27 -5.62
N PRO A 230 -6.75 15.47 -4.82
CA PRO A 230 -6.64 16.14 -3.53
C PRO A 230 -5.91 15.27 -2.51
N TRP A 231 -5.00 15.92 -1.77
CA TRP A 231 -4.21 15.33 -0.70
C TRP A 231 -4.57 15.96 0.65
N TYR A 232 -4.57 15.12 1.70
CA TYR A 232 -4.97 15.47 3.05
C TYR A 232 -3.99 14.91 4.07
N VAL A 233 -4.07 15.44 5.29
CA VAL A 233 -3.19 15.10 6.40
C VAL A 233 -4.04 14.83 7.64
N LEU A 234 -3.70 13.76 8.35
CA LEU A 234 -4.30 13.37 9.63
C LEU A 234 -3.19 13.02 10.61
N SER A 235 -3.04 13.78 11.70
CA SER A 235 -2.12 13.41 12.77
C SER A 235 -2.66 12.20 13.55
N ALA A 236 -1.78 11.38 14.12
CA ALA A 236 -2.19 10.25 14.97
C ALA A 236 -2.96 10.74 16.22
N ARG A 237 -2.60 11.91 16.77
CA ARG A 237 -3.31 12.53 17.90
C ARG A 237 -4.73 12.93 17.51
N ARG A 238 -4.92 13.54 16.34
CA ARG A 238 -6.25 13.86 15.81
C ARG A 238 -7.09 12.62 15.61
N ALA A 239 -6.49 11.62 14.98
CA ALA A 239 -7.18 10.37 14.70
C ALA A 239 -7.70 9.74 16.00
N ASP A 240 -6.90 9.74 17.06
CA ASP A 240 -7.31 9.29 18.40
C ASP A 240 -8.39 10.18 19.04
N GLN A 241 -8.26 11.50 18.96
CA GLN A 241 -9.26 12.44 19.49
C GLN A 241 -10.63 12.23 18.83
N VAL A 242 -10.69 12.19 17.49
CA VAL A 242 -11.95 11.96 16.77
C VAL A 242 -12.47 10.56 17.06
N LEU A 243 -11.61 9.54 17.11
CA LEU A 243 -11.99 8.18 17.47
C LEU A 243 -12.68 8.13 18.84
N ARG A 244 -12.11 8.79 19.86
CA ARG A 244 -12.70 8.84 21.20
C ARG A 244 -14.01 9.63 21.22
N ALA A 245 -14.04 10.78 20.54
CA ALA A 245 -15.19 11.66 20.53
C ALA A 245 -16.38 11.09 19.73
N LYS A 246 -16.11 10.27 18.71
CA LYS A 246 -17.10 9.77 17.74
C LYS A 246 -17.19 8.24 17.71
N LEU A 247 -16.72 7.56 18.76
CA LEU A 247 -16.55 6.11 18.81
C LEU A 247 -17.80 5.35 18.38
N TYR A 248 -18.96 5.67 18.97
CA TYR A 248 -20.21 4.98 18.68
C TYR A 248 -20.89 5.43 17.38
N GLU A 249 -20.58 6.64 16.89
CA GLU A 249 -21.14 7.15 15.64
C GLU A 249 -20.39 6.62 14.42
N ARG A 250 -19.04 6.67 14.45
CA ARG A 250 -18.19 6.48 13.27
C ARG A 250 -17.42 5.15 13.25
N VAL A 251 -17.47 4.34 14.31
CA VAL A 251 -16.98 2.95 14.29
C VAL A 251 -18.15 1.98 14.17
N PHE A 252 -18.56 1.69 12.94
CA PHE A 252 -19.73 0.83 12.66
C PHE A 252 -19.63 -0.56 13.31
N ALA A 253 -18.42 -1.14 13.34
CA ALA A 253 -18.19 -2.46 13.90
C ALA A 253 -18.68 -2.62 15.35
N LEU A 254 -18.65 -1.55 16.16
CA LEU A 254 -19.10 -1.59 17.56
C LEU A 254 -20.62 -1.72 17.70
N ARG A 255 -21.37 -1.41 16.65
CA ARG A 255 -22.84 -1.54 16.61
C ARG A 255 -23.30 -2.90 16.07
N VAL A 256 -22.36 -3.74 15.62
CA VAL A 256 -22.68 -5.05 15.04
C VAL A 256 -22.22 -6.16 15.99
N ARG A 257 -23.19 -6.92 16.50
CA ARG A 257 -22.90 -8.12 17.28
C ARG A 257 -22.15 -9.15 16.42
N ASN A 258 -21.06 -9.69 16.94
CA ASN A 258 -20.20 -10.66 16.25
C ASN A 258 -19.64 -10.15 14.90
N PHE A 259 -19.31 -8.85 14.80
CA PHE A 259 -18.79 -8.22 13.58
C PHE A 259 -17.70 -9.05 12.88
N ALA A 260 -16.69 -9.52 13.62
CA ALA A 260 -15.60 -10.31 13.04
C ALA A 260 -16.08 -11.61 12.36
N GLN A 261 -17.09 -12.29 12.90
CA GLN A 261 -17.65 -13.49 12.27
C GLN A 261 -18.50 -13.14 11.05
N GLN A 262 -19.33 -12.10 11.14
CA GLN A 262 -20.21 -11.68 10.05
C GLN A 262 -19.43 -11.15 8.84
N PHE A 263 -18.32 -10.46 9.09
CA PHE A 263 -17.52 -9.81 8.05
C PHE A 263 -16.16 -10.49 7.83
N ARG A 264 -16.04 -11.78 8.14
CA ARG A 264 -14.86 -12.62 7.84
C ARG A 264 -13.53 -11.98 8.27
N SER A 265 -13.50 -11.52 9.52
CA SER A 265 -12.35 -10.83 10.14
C SER A 265 -11.98 -9.51 9.48
N ALA A 266 -12.96 -8.77 8.95
CA ALA A 266 -12.76 -7.39 8.50
C ALA A 266 -12.12 -6.52 9.59
N GLU A 267 -11.31 -5.54 9.16
CA GLU A 267 -10.69 -4.57 10.05
C GLU A 267 -11.77 -3.76 10.80
N VAL A 268 -11.49 -3.41 12.06
CA VAL A 268 -12.33 -2.48 12.83
C VAL A 268 -11.89 -1.07 12.47
N ASP A 269 -12.66 -0.44 11.59
CA ASP A 269 -12.32 0.85 11.01
C ASP A 269 -13.02 2.03 11.72
N MET A 270 -12.26 3.10 11.89
CA MET A 270 -12.75 4.42 12.18
C MET A 270 -12.96 5.19 10.88
N HIS A 271 -14.13 5.82 10.74
CA HIS A 271 -14.49 6.58 9.54
C HIS A 271 -14.32 8.07 9.80
N PHE A 272 -13.61 8.76 8.91
CA PHE A 272 -13.26 10.17 8.98
C PHE A 272 -13.90 10.92 7.80
N SER A 273 -14.30 12.15 8.06
CA SER A 273 -14.66 13.14 7.05
C SER A 273 -13.39 13.79 6.50
N LEU A 274 -13.14 13.66 5.20
CA LEU A 274 -12.01 14.31 4.52
C LEU A 274 -12.04 15.83 4.68
N SER A 275 -13.23 16.43 4.66
CA SER A 275 -13.43 17.88 4.76
C SER A 275 -13.50 18.42 6.19
N GLN A 276 -13.93 17.65 7.18
CA GLN A 276 -14.11 18.13 8.56
C GLN A 276 -13.04 17.66 9.53
N ASP A 277 -12.51 16.45 9.35
CA ASP A 277 -11.58 15.83 10.31
C ASP A 277 -10.12 15.98 9.89
N LEU A 278 -9.86 16.18 8.60
CA LEU A 278 -8.53 16.22 8.00
C LEU A 278 -8.17 17.62 7.50
N THR A 279 -6.86 17.89 7.40
CA THR A 279 -6.32 19.14 6.86
C THR A 279 -5.85 18.92 5.43
N PRO A 280 -6.24 19.77 4.45
CA PRO A 280 -5.64 19.72 3.12
C PRO A 280 -4.11 19.83 3.18
N LEU A 281 -3.40 19.04 2.37
CA LEU A 281 -1.92 18.96 2.44
C LEU A 281 -1.23 20.30 2.15
N HIS A 282 -1.79 21.10 1.24
CA HIS A 282 -1.27 22.44 0.93
C HIS A 282 -1.37 23.39 2.12
N ASP A 283 -2.47 23.33 2.89
CA ASP A 283 -2.64 24.12 4.12
C ASP A 283 -1.64 23.68 5.19
N PHE A 284 -1.43 22.37 5.31
CA PHE A 284 -0.43 21.82 6.23
C PHE A 284 0.97 22.37 5.94
N PHE A 285 1.41 22.37 4.68
CA PHE A 285 2.73 22.92 4.32
C PHE A 285 2.81 24.44 4.50
N THR A 286 1.72 25.16 4.23
CA THR A 286 1.66 26.61 4.48
C THR A 286 1.90 26.90 5.96
N ARG A 287 1.25 26.17 6.87
CA ARG A 287 1.44 26.31 8.32
C ARG A 287 2.85 25.92 8.76
N LEU A 288 3.39 24.83 8.18
CA LEU A 288 4.76 24.39 8.47
C LEU A 288 5.79 25.49 8.22
N ARG A 289 5.61 26.25 7.13
CA ARG A 289 6.47 27.37 6.74
C ARG A 289 6.36 28.53 7.72
N ASP A 290 5.16 28.83 8.19
CA ASP A 290 4.87 30.04 8.95
C ASP A 290 5.20 29.88 10.46
N ASP A 291 5.18 28.66 11.02
CA ASP A 291 5.24 28.41 12.47
C ASP A 291 6.61 28.03 13.07
N GLN A 292 7.74 28.11 12.36
CA GLN A 292 9.05 27.60 12.84
C GLN A 292 8.94 26.25 13.57
N ALA A 293 8.35 25.23 12.93
CA ALA A 293 8.29 23.81 13.31
C ALA A 293 7.69 23.43 14.70
N GLY A 294 7.55 24.34 15.66
CA GLY A 294 7.18 24.01 17.05
C GLY A 294 5.68 24.00 17.34
N ALA A 295 4.88 24.83 16.65
CA ALA A 295 3.47 25.06 16.99
C ALA A 295 2.48 24.21 16.17
N CYS A 296 2.93 23.55 15.09
CA CYS A 296 2.05 22.74 14.23
C CYS A 296 1.55 21.44 14.90
N LEU A 297 1.91 21.19 16.17
CA LEU A 297 1.65 19.99 16.96
C LEU A 297 0.32 19.99 17.72
N GLU A 298 -0.40 21.11 17.76
CA GLU A 298 -1.62 21.26 18.56
C GLU A 298 -2.93 21.33 17.76
N PHE A 299 -2.89 21.54 16.44
CA PHE A 299 -4.09 21.97 15.67
C PHE A 299 -4.47 21.14 14.44
N SER A 300 -3.97 19.91 14.33
CA SER A 300 -4.63 18.89 13.52
C SER A 300 -4.86 17.71 14.41
#